data_AF-A0A101GQ67-F1
#
_entry.id   AF-A0A101GQ67-F1
#
_cell.length_a   1.000
_cell.length_b   1.000
_cell.length_c   1.000
_cell.angle_alpha   90.00
_cell.angle_beta   90.00
_cell.angle_gamma   90.00
#
_symmetry.space_group_name_H-M   'P 1'
#
loop_
_entity.id
_entity.type
_entity.pdbx_description
1 polymer ?
#
loop_
_entity_poly.entity_id
_entity_poly.type
_entity_poly.pdbx_seq_one_letter_code
_entity_poly.pdbx_strand_id
1 'polypeptide(L)'
;MRGDFLEKQNYGKGYVLGRQLFIELWSLLGFEAVVCEGPGDFPECFRKLQSEEVAFVLVESDWVESIPEFYKRKAKTSDPVWVQMPSLKSSVKGWE
;
A
#
# COMPACT_ATOMS: atom_id res chain seq x y z
N MET A 1 -31.41 -20.06 15.75
CA MET A 1 -30.78 -19.18 14.76
C MET A 1 -29.30 -19.10 15.09
N ARG A 2 -28.46 -19.88 14.40
CA ARG A 2 -27.00 -19.73 14.49
C ARG A 2 -26.66 -18.60 13.52
N GLY A 3 -26.10 -17.52 14.04
CA GLY A 3 -25.59 -16.43 13.21
C GLY A 3 -24.44 -16.99 12.39
N ASP A 4 -24.62 -17.01 11.07
CA ASP A 4 -23.53 -17.23 10.14
C ASP A 4 -22.59 -16.04 10.27
N PHE A 5 -21.56 -16.19 11.11
CA PHE A 5 -20.36 -15.37 11.05
C PHE A 5 -19.64 -15.78 9.76
N LEU A 6 -20.16 -15.33 8.63
CA LEU A 6 -19.47 -15.40 7.35
C LEU A 6 -18.12 -14.73 7.56
N GLU A 7 -17.06 -15.53 7.65
CA GLU A 7 -15.71 -15.06 7.43
C GLU A 7 -15.77 -14.22 6.15
N LYS A 8 -15.62 -12.90 6.28
CA LYS A 8 -15.37 -12.04 5.11
C LYS A 8 -14.03 -12.52 4.55
N GLN A 9 -14.08 -13.51 3.66
CA GLN A 9 -12.93 -13.82 2.82
C GLN A 9 -12.64 -12.56 2.02
N ASN A 10 -11.45 -12.01 2.21
CA ASN A 10 -11.01 -10.81 1.53
C ASN A 10 -10.56 -11.25 0.13
N TYR A 11 -11.48 -11.29 -0.83
CA TYR A 11 -11.23 -11.75 -2.21
C TYR A 11 -10.43 -10.76 -3.05
N GLY A 12 -10.17 -9.56 -2.53
CA GLY A 12 -9.40 -8.53 -3.23
C GLY A 12 -7.91 -8.85 -3.36
N LYS A 13 -7.25 -8.17 -4.30
CA LYS A 13 -5.81 -8.31 -4.53
C LYS A 13 -5.01 -7.50 -3.52
N GLY A 14 -3.82 -7.99 -3.17
CA GLY A 14 -2.82 -7.23 -2.43
C GLY A 14 -2.03 -6.33 -3.37
N TYR A 15 -1.99 -5.04 -3.09
CA TYR A 15 -1.24 -4.05 -3.87
C TYR A 15 -0.01 -3.56 -3.11
N VAL A 16 1.01 -3.15 -3.84
CA VAL A 16 2.15 -2.40 -3.32
C VAL A 16 2.28 -1.07 -4.05
N LEU A 17 2.37 0.02 -3.29
CA LEU A 17 2.44 1.39 -3.78
C LEU A 17 3.69 2.08 -3.23
N GLY A 18 4.49 2.67 -4.11
CA GLY A 18 5.68 3.42 -3.72
C GLY A 18 6.70 3.57 -4.86
N ARG A 19 7.95 3.80 -4.49
CA ARG A 19 9.08 3.96 -5.42
C ARG A 19 9.43 2.64 -6.11
N GLN A 20 9.98 2.72 -7.32
CA GLN A 20 10.31 1.58 -8.17
C GLN A 20 10.99 0.41 -7.43
N LEU A 21 12.09 0.67 -6.71
CA LEU A 21 12.84 -0.38 -6.02
C LEU A 21 12.02 -1.08 -4.92
N PHE A 22 11.19 -0.32 -4.21
CA PHE A 22 10.33 -0.87 -3.16
C PHE A 22 9.25 -1.76 -3.75
N ILE A 23 8.55 -1.30 -4.79
CA ILE A 23 7.47 -2.09 -5.39
C ILE A 23 8.02 -3.35 -6.07
N GLU A 24 9.18 -3.28 -6.73
CA GLU A 24 9.78 -4.43 -7.41
C GLU A 24 10.06 -5.57 -6.44
N LEU A 25 10.62 -5.27 -5.27
CA LEU A 25 10.88 -6.25 -4.22
C LEU A 25 9.61 -6.99 -3.81
N TRP A 26 8.53 -6.24 -3.55
CA TRP A 26 7.28 -6.79 -3.05
C TRP A 26 6.48 -7.49 -4.15
N SER A 27 6.61 -7.09 -5.41
CA SER A 27 6.00 -7.78 -6.54
C SER A 27 6.54 -9.19 -6.75
N LEU A 28 7.75 -9.51 -6.29
CA LEU A 28 8.27 -10.88 -6.28
C LEU A 28 7.42 -11.84 -5.44
N LEU A 29 6.64 -11.31 -4.48
CA LEU A 29 5.72 -12.08 -3.64
C LEU A 29 4.31 -12.17 -4.22
N GLY A 30 4.09 -11.67 -5.43
CA GLY A 30 2.79 -11.71 -6.13
C GLY A 30 1.87 -10.52 -5.83
N PHE A 31 2.38 -9.43 -5.25
CA PHE A 31 1.62 -8.19 -5.05
C PHE A 31 1.57 -7.34 -6.33
N GLU A 32 0.40 -6.75 -6.58
CA GLU A 32 0.15 -5.89 -7.74
C GLU A 32 0.87 -4.55 -7.57
N ALA A 33 1.73 -4.19 -8.54
CA ALA A 33 2.61 -3.03 -8.45
C ALA A 33 1.91 -1.73 -8.89
N VAL A 34 2.07 -0.67 -8.10
CA VAL A 34 1.69 0.70 -8.48
C VAL A 34 2.86 1.63 -8.19
N VAL A 35 3.53 2.07 -9.25
CA VAL A 35 4.62 3.06 -9.16
C VAL A 35 4.03 4.40 -8.74
N CYS A 36 4.55 4.98 -7.67
CA CYS A 36 4.24 6.33 -7.22
C CYS A 36 5.52 6.95 -6.68
N GLU A 37 6.24 7.69 -7.51
CA GLU A 37 7.57 8.21 -7.16
C GLU A 37 7.50 9.40 -6.20
N GLY A 38 6.43 10.19 -6.29
CA GLY A 38 6.23 11.34 -5.42
C GLY A 38 4.77 11.70 -5.16
N PRO A 39 4.55 12.78 -4.37
CA PRO A 39 3.21 13.23 -3.99
C PRO A 39 2.37 13.72 -5.17
N GLY A 40 2.99 14.12 -6.28
CA GLY A 40 2.30 14.54 -7.50
C GLY A 40 1.59 13.39 -8.22
N ASP A 41 2.11 12.17 -8.11
CA ASP A 41 1.56 10.97 -8.75
C ASP A 41 0.43 10.35 -7.91
N PHE A 42 0.39 10.68 -6.63
CA PHE A 42 -0.51 10.07 -5.65
C PHE A 42 -2.00 10.18 -6.01
N PRO A 43 -2.54 11.33 -6.48
CA PRO A 43 -3.95 11.44 -6.82
C PRO A 43 -4.41 10.41 -7.86
N GLU A 44 -3.58 10.17 -8.88
CA GLU A 44 -3.88 9.19 -9.93
C GLU A 44 -3.77 7.76 -9.41
N CYS A 45 -2.70 7.46 -8.66
CA CYS A 45 -2.51 6.15 -8.06
C CYS A 45 -3.62 5.79 -7.07
N PHE A 46 -4.04 6.76 -6.25
CA PHE A 46 -5.13 6.59 -5.30
C PHE A 46 -6.46 6.32 -6.02
N ARG A 47 -6.75 7.06 -7.09
CA ARG A 47 -7.94 6.83 -7.92
C ARG A 47 -7.93 5.43 -8.54
N LYS A 48 -6.79 4.96 -9.04
CA LYS A 48 -6.62 3.59 -9.56
C LYS A 48 -6.94 2.55 -8.48
N LEU A 49 -6.38 2.70 -7.28
CA LEU A 49 -6.67 1.78 -6.16
C LEU A 49 -8.14 1.79 -5.76
N GLN A 50 -8.83 2.92 -5.85
CA GLN A 50 -10.27 3.00 -5.56
C GLN A 50 -11.16 2.33 -6.61
N SER A 51 -10.68 2.12 -7.84
CA SER A 51 -11.43 1.42 -8.90
C SER A 51 -11.23 -0.08 -8.92
N GLU A 52 -10.31 -0.59 -8.10
CA GLU A 52 -9.92 -2.01 -8.06
C GLU A 52 -10.53 -2.71 -6.83
N GLU A 53 -10.66 -4.03 -6.90
CA GLU A 53 -11.00 -4.83 -5.73
C GLU A 53 -9.73 -5.07 -4.90
N VAL A 54 -9.44 -4.12 -4.00
CA VAL A 54 -8.22 -4.11 -3.19
C VAL A 54 -8.47 -4.70 -1.80
N ALA A 55 -7.70 -5.72 -1.41
CA ALA A 55 -7.74 -6.26 -0.04
C ALA A 55 -6.87 -5.44 0.92
N PHE A 56 -5.66 -5.06 0.50
CA PHE A 56 -4.75 -4.20 1.26
C PHE A 56 -3.73 -3.53 0.33
N VAL A 57 -3.11 -2.46 0.83
CA VAL A 57 -2.04 -1.73 0.13
C VAL A 57 -0.80 -1.66 1.03
N LEU A 58 0.31 -2.24 0.58
CA LEU A 58 1.63 -2.04 1.19
C LEU A 58 2.22 -0.70 0.72
N VAL A 59 2.80 0.06 1.64
CA VAL A 59 3.45 1.34 1.35
C VAL A 59 4.75 1.49 2.10
N GLU A 60 5.71 2.21 1.52
CA GLU A 60 7.00 2.49 2.16
C GLU A 60 6.86 3.63 3.19
N SER A 61 7.33 3.43 4.44
CA SER A 61 7.15 4.39 5.53
C SER A 61 7.65 5.81 5.21
N ASP A 62 8.87 5.97 4.69
CA ASP A 62 9.43 7.29 4.36
C ASP A 62 8.66 7.96 3.22
N TRP A 63 8.12 7.15 2.31
CA TRP A 63 7.35 7.63 1.18
C TRP A 63 5.97 8.11 1.64
N VAL A 64 5.33 7.41 2.58
CA VAL A 64 4.05 7.84 3.17
C VAL A 64 4.17 9.22 3.79
N GLU A 65 5.33 9.56 4.37
CA GLU A 65 5.54 10.90 4.94
C GLU A 65 5.41 12.02 3.92
N SER A 66 5.76 11.77 2.66
CA SER A 66 5.68 12.76 1.57
C SER A 66 4.26 13.02 1.05
N ILE A 67 3.30 12.12 1.33
CA ILE A 67 1.92 12.24 0.84
C ILE A 67 1.20 13.41 1.52
N PRO A 68 0.37 14.20 0.81
CA PRO A 68 -0.45 15.23 1.45
C PRO A 68 -1.40 14.66 2.53
N GLU A 69 -1.49 15.33 3.69
CA GLU A 69 -2.25 14.85 4.86
C GLU A 69 -3.72 14.53 4.59
N PHE A 70 -4.36 15.27 3.66
CA PHE A 70 -5.72 14.99 3.23
C PHE A 70 -5.91 13.54 2.75
N TYR A 71 -4.95 13.02 1.98
CA TYR A 71 -4.99 11.65 1.48
C TYR A 71 -4.67 10.63 2.56
N LYS A 72 -3.70 10.94 3.44
CA LYS A 72 -3.38 10.07 4.60
C LYS A 72 -4.61 9.86 5.48
N ARG A 73 -5.39 10.93 5.72
CA ARG A 73 -6.66 10.83 6.46
C ARG A 73 -7.69 9.98 5.74
N LYS A 74 -7.85 10.17 4.43
CA LYS A 74 -8.79 9.38 3.62
C LYS A 74 -8.45 7.88 3.70
N ALA A 75 -7.18 7.53 3.47
CA ALA A 75 -6.65 6.18 3.57
C ALA A 75 -6.86 5.51 4.95
N LYS A 76 -6.82 6.27 6.05
CA LYS A 76 -7.09 5.75 7.40
C LYS A 76 -8.57 5.44 7.68
N THR A 77 -9.47 6.05 6.92
CA THR A 77 -10.93 6.00 7.18
C THR A 77 -11.71 5.17 6.18
N SER A 78 -11.05 4.69 5.12
CA SER A 78 -11.68 3.95 4.02
C SER A 78 -10.99 2.61 3.79
N ASP A 79 -11.74 1.61 3.34
CA ASP A 79 -11.16 0.45 2.67
C ASP A 79 -10.41 0.90 1.40
N PRO A 80 -9.28 0.26 1.04
CA PRO A 80 -8.63 -0.89 1.68
C PRO A 80 -7.75 -0.54 2.89
N VAL A 81 -7.31 -1.56 3.66
CA VAL A 81 -6.33 -1.38 4.75
C VAL A 81 -4.95 -1.01 4.18
N TRP A 82 -4.32 0.01 4.76
CA TRP A 82 -2.97 0.47 4.39
C TRP A 82 -1.95 -0.04 5.41
N VAL A 83 -0.95 -0.77 4.92
CA VAL A 83 0.10 -1.38 5.75
C VAL A 83 1.42 -0.71 5.42
N GLN A 84 2.04 -0.09 6.43
CA GLN A 84 3.34 0.54 6.27
C GLN A 84 4.45 -0.48 6.48
N MET A 85 5.39 -0.52 5.53
CA MET A 85 6.58 -1.35 5.58
C MET A 85 7.84 -0.49 5.73
N PRO A 86 8.88 -0.99 6.41
CA PRO A 86 10.14 -0.28 6.55
C PRO A 86 10.74 0.14 5.20
N SER A 87 11.30 1.35 5.18
CA SER A 87 11.96 1.90 4.00
C SER A 87 13.26 1.17 3.69
N LEU A 88 13.51 0.92 2.40
CA LEU A 88 14.71 0.17 1.97
C LEU A 88 16.01 0.93 2.25
N LYS A 89 15.94 2.25 2.41
CA LYS A 89 17.08 3.11 2.73
C LYS A 89 17.65 2.88 4.14
N SER A 90 16.95 2.16 5.01
CA SER A 90 17.32 1.96 6.42
C SER A 90 17.99 0.61 6.73
N SER A 91 18.07 -0.33 5.79
CA SER A 91 18.52 -1.71 6.10
C SER A 91 20.01 -1.95 5.89
N VAL A 92 20.77 -0.94 5.47
CA VAL A 92 22.23 -1.04 5.32
C VAL A 92 22.93 -0.26 6.43
N LYS A 93 22.81 -0.75 7.67
CA LYS A 93 23.79 -0.46 8.72
C LYS A 93 24.27 -1.77 9.32
N GLY A 94 25.50 -2.13 8.95
CA GLY A 94 26.28 -3.18 9.59
C GLY A 94 26.56 -4.37 8.69
N TRP A 95 27.64 -4.27 7.91
CA TRP A 95 28.67 -5.30 7.70
C TRP A 95 30.01 -4.56 7.48
N GLU A 96 30.37 -3.73 8.45
CA GLU A 96 31.76 -3.28 8.65
C GLU A 96 32.34 -4.04 9.85
#